data_AF-A0A2V7JBR8-F1
#
_entry.id   AF-A0A2V7JBR8-F1
#
_cell.length_a   1.000
_cell.length_b   1.000
_cell.length_c   1.000
_cell.angle_alpha   90.00
_cell.angle_beta   90.00
_cell.angle_gamma   90.00
#
_symmetry.space_group_name_H-M   'P 1'
#
loop_
_entity.id
_entity.type
_entity.pdbx_description
1 polymer ?
#
loop_
_entity_poly.entity_id
_entity_poly.type
_entity_poly.pdbx_seq_one_letter_code
_entity_poly.pdbx_strand_id
1 'polypeptide(L)'
;MVASITAAAGGPRVIEPLPARPPSLKRGAVVFRERCAACHGESGRGDGPKAKTLKGPPPANLADRTLMGDMSLLDIFRRIAIGTPGTAMPEFAEDLTAEDRWAVAAYVQAMQYGGSATAAVFAAVRRQIDSALSKRSDQIAVDAYMTFEQVETSIRAKNAGLASELEGNFAWLRTRAVKADQEERNTIRERLLAGLERAERVVADRPSAASLFVNSFFLLIREGFEAILIVAALMTFLAKAGAPERRRDVARGAWLAVAASLLTWVLVELLLQVTPGQRETMEGVTMLLAAAVLFYVSYWLLSKIEAAKWTAFVHGKMRSALSSGSGAALSAVAFLAVYREGFETILFYKALFTSAGASGVSVVAGIAAGVVGLVAIYFLINQLGLRVAMKPFFAVTGAMLYYMAFVFAGKGIAELQGAQLIPLTVIEGAPRVPVLGIYPTLESLLVQGLLLALALAAAVWAMRPKVKASGAEGDLLRSQ
;
A
#
# COMPACT_ATOMS: atom_id res chain seq x y z
N MET A 1 15.56 -43.76 14.23
CA MET A 1 16.63 -43.02 14.93
C MET A 1 18.05 -43.40 14.47
N VAL A 2 18.33 -44.66 14.10
CA VAL A 2 19.68 -45.06 13.57
C VAL A 2 19.84 -44.80 12.06
N ALA A 3 18.77 -44.77 11.26
CA ALA A 3 18.84 -44.48 9.82
C ALA A 3 19.15 -43.00 9.49
N SER A 4 18.78 -42.07 10.37
CA SER A 4 18.95 -40.62 10.15
C SER A 4 20.36 -40.12 10.50
N ILE A 5 21.09 -40.84 11.37
CA ILE A 5 22.47 -40.51 11.76
C ILE A 5 23.47 -40.99 10.68
N THR A 6 23.16 -42.08 9.97
CA THR A 6 24.02 -42.59 8.87
C THR A 6 23.98 -41.71 7.62
N ALA A 7 22.95 -40.86 7.45
CA ALA A 7 22.85 -39.91 6.34
C ALA A 7 23.79 -38.70 6.50
N ALA A 8 24.24 -38.39 7.72
CA ALA A 8 25.18 -37.29 7.96
C ALA A 8 26.67 -37.71 7.86
N ALA A 9 26.98 -39.01 7.87
CA ALA A 9 28.35 -39.53 7.97
C ALA A 9 28.83 -40.38 6.77
N GLY A 10 28.11 -40.43 5.64
CA GLY A 10 28.65 -40.96 4.38
C GLY A 10 28.06 -42.26 3.81
N GLY A 11 26.78 -42.57 4.06
CA GLY A 11 26.01 -43.53 3.24
C GLY A 11 25.55 -42.95 1.89
N PRO A 12 25.08 -43.76 0.91
CA PRO A 12 25.01 -43.42 -0.51
C PRO A 12 24.32 -42.07 -0.73
N ARG A 13 25.10 -41.14 -1.26
CA ARG A 13 24.82 -39.71 -1.41
C ARG A 13 23.46 -39.46 -2.10
N VAL A 14 22.39 -39.27 -1.33
CA VAL A 14 21.35 -38.33 -1.72
C VAL A 14 21.87 -36.96 -1.30
N ILE A 15 22.82 -36.42 -2.08
CA ILE A 15 23.12 -34.99 -2.00
C ILE A 15 21.83 -34.32 -2.44
N GLU A 16 21.10 -33.67 -1.52
CA GLU A 16 20.01 -32.80 -1.92
C GLU A 16 20.59 -31.80 -2.94
N PRO A 17 20.03 -31.76 -4.17
CA PRO A 17 20.65 -31.03 -5.25
C PRO A 17 20.74 -29.55 -4.88
N LEU A 18 21.90 -28.95 -5.18
CA LEU A 18 22.07 -27.50 -5.12
C LEU A 18 20.94 -26.84 -5.93
N PRO A 19 20.40 -25.71 -5.47
CA PRO A 19 19.26 -25.10 -6.12
C PRO A 19 19.65 -24.69 -7.53
N ALA A 20 18.86 -25.11 -8.52
CA ALA A 20 19.12 -24.84 -9.94
C ALA A 20 18.99 -23.35 -10.32
N ARG A 21 18.41 -22.54 -9.42
CA ARG A 21 18.22 -21.10 -9.55
C ARG A 21 18.52 -20.41 -8.21
N PRO A 22 18.95 -19.13 -8.21
CA PRO A 22 19.14 -18.38 -6.98
C PRO A 22 17.90 -18.44 -6.08
N PRO A 23 18.04 -18.79 -4.78
CA PRO A 23 16.90 -18.88 -3.88
C PRO A 23 16.23 -17.51 -3.70
N SER A 24 14.89 -17.49 -3.74
CA SER A 24 14.12 -16.25 -3.58
C SER A 24 14.13 -15.77 -2.13
N LEU A 25 14.75 -14.62 -1.88
CA LEU A 25 14.74 -13.99 -0.55
C LEU A 25 13.32 -13.57 -0.13
N LYS A 26 12.49 -13.14 -1.09
CA LYS A 26 11.07 -12.83 -0.86
C LYS A 26 10.30 -14.06 -0.37
N ARG A 27 10.51 -15.23 -0.99
CA ARG A 27 9.91 -16.50 -0.53
C ARG A 27 10.45 -16.90 0.83
N GLY A 28 11.78 -16.79 1.03
CA GLY A 28 12.42 -17.08 2.30
C GLY A 28 11.90 -16.24 3.46
N ALA A 29 11.59 -14.95 3.22
CA ALA A 29 10.98 -14.08 4.22
C ALA A 29 9.58 -14.54 4.65
N VAL A 30 8.77 -15.04 3.71
CA VAL A 30 7.45 -15.60 3.99
C VAL A 30 7.57 -16.86 4.83
N VAL A 31 8.41 -17.81 4.40
CA VAL A 31 8.65 -19.08 5.11
C VAL A 31 9.20 -18.81 6.52
N PHE A 32 10.13 -17.86 6.65
CA PHE A 32 10.69 -17.47 7.95
C PHE A 32 9.63 -16.93 8.90
N ARG A 33 8.77 -16.01 8.44
CA ARG A 33 7.69 -15.45 9.25
C ARG A 33 6.72 -16.54 9.72
N GLU A 34 6.36 -17.46 8.84
CA GLU A 34 5.38 -18.52 9.12
C GLU A 34 5.94 -19.63 10.03
N ARG A 35 7.21 -19.99 9.87
CA ARG A 35 7.79 -21.20 10.50
C ARG A 35 8.88 -20.93 11.52
N CYS A 36 9.55 -19.79 11.45
CA CYS A 36 10.77 -19.52 12.23
C CYS A 36 10.61 -18.36 13.24
N ALA A 37 9.85 -17.31 12.89
CA ALA A 37 9.74 -16.07 13.66
C ALA A 37 9.10 -16.26 15.05
N ALA A 38 8.28 -17.29 15.25
CA ALA A 38 7.69 -17.57 16.55
C ALA A 38 8.74 -17.83 17.65
N CYS A 39 9.90 -18.37 17.28
CA CYS A 39 11.04 -18.60 18.18
C CYS A 39 12.16 -17.58 17.94
N HIS A 40 12.50 -17.28 16.69
CA HIS A 40 13.64 -16.41 16.36
C HIS A 40 13.31 -14.91 16.31
N GLY A 41 12.03 -14.53 16.39
CA GLY A 41 11.55 -13.16 16.23
C GLY A 41 11.57 -12.70 14.77
N GLU A 42 10.73 -11.73 14.41
CA GLU A 42 10.64 -11.18 13.03
C GLU A 42 11.98 -10.63 12.52
N SER A 43 12.79 -10.11 13.43
CA SER A 43 14.12 -9.57 13.13
C SER A 43 15.26 -10.60 13.23
N GLY A 44 14.95 -11.86 13.56
CA GLY A 44 15.92 -12.94 13.69
C GLY A 44 16.80 -12.86 14.95
N ARG A 45 16.50 -11.99 15.91
CA ARG A 45 17.35 -11.75 17.09
C ARG A 45 17.24 -12.78 18.21
N GLY A 46 16.43 -13.83 18.01
CA GLY A 46 16.18 -14.84 19.02
C GLY A 46 15.18 -14.39 20.09
N ASP A 47 14.40 -13.35 19.81
CA ASP A 47 13.46 -12.69 20.72
C ASP A 47 11.99 -12.99 20.41
N GLY A 48 11.72 -14.09 19.69
CA GLY A 48 10.37 -14.51 19.35
C GLY A 48 9.50 -14.80 20.59
N PRO A 49 8.17 -14.71 20.48
CA PRO A 49 7.26 -14.87 21.62
C PRO A 49 7.45 -16.21 22.36
N LYS A 50 7.89 -17.27 21.66
CA LYS A 50 8.18 -18.58 22.27
C LYS A 50 9.57 -18.68 22.89
N ALA A 51 10.52 -17.80 22.54
CA ALA A 51 11.94 -17.91 22.92
C ALA A 51 12.15 -18.05 24.43
N LYS A 52 11.38 -17.29 25.24
CA LYS A 52 11.49 -17.29 26.71
C LYS A 52 10.97 -18.56 27.39
N THR A 53 10.20 -19.37 26.66
CA THR A 53 9.55 -20.59 27.19
C THR A 53 10.20 -21.89 26.72
N LEU A 54 11.21 -21.80 25.84
CA LEU A 54 11.91 -22.98 25.34
C LEU A 54 12.83 -23.56 26.42
N LYS A 55 12.89 -24.89 26.50
CA LYS A 55 13.87 -25.61 27.32
C LYS A 55 15.16 -25.80 26.52
N GLY A 56 16.31 -25.49 27.14
CA GLY A 56 17.63 -25.57 26.50
C GLY A 56 18.20 -24.21 26.11
N PRO A 57 19.26 -24.18 25.28
CA PRO A 57 19.87 -22.93 24.83
C PRO A 57 18.87 -22.03 24.10
N PRO A 58 18.92 -20.70 24.30
CA PRO A 58 18.01 -19.78 23.61
C PRO A 58 18.26 -19.79 22.09
N PRO A 59 17.25 -19.43 21.27
CA PRO A 59 17.43 -19.28 19.83
C PRO A 59 18.57 -18.30 19.52
N ALA A 60 19.46 -18.67 18.60
CA ALA A 60 20.59 -17.84 18.21
C ALA A 60 20.13 -16.53 17.53
N ASN A 61 20.94 -15.47 17.70
CA ASN A 61 20.75 -14.21 16.99
C ASN A 61 21.24 -14.36 15.54
N LEU A 62 20.30 -14.59 14.62
CA LEU A 62 20.52 -14.73 13.19
C LEU A 62 20.90 -13.41 12.50
N ALA A 63 20.78 -12.28 13.20
CA ALA A 63 21.27 -10.99 12.73
C ALA A 63 22.72 -10.69 13.19
N ASP A 64 23.33 -11.56 14.00
CA ASP A 64 24.71 -11.40 14.45
C ASP A 64 25.68 -11.78 13.33
N ARG A 65 26.42 -10.79 12.83
CA ARG A 65 27.37 -10.94 11.73
C ARG A 65 28.60 -11.76 12.10
N THR A 66 28.97 -11.82 13.37
CA THR A 66 30.11 -12.65 13.82
C THR A 66 29.72 -14.12 13.81
N LEU A 67 28.52 -14.44 14.32
CA LEU A 67 28.02 -15.81 14.38
C LEU A 67 27.58 -16.35 13.02
N MET A 68 26.91 -15.52 12.22
CA MET A 68 26.41 -15.92 10.90
C MET A 68 27.44 -15.79 9.78
N GLY A 69 28.47 -14.97 9.96
CA GLY A 69 29.51 -14.72 8.96
C GLY A 69 30.34 -15.97 8.64
N ASP A 70 30.52 -16.83 9.65
CA ASP A 70 31.27 -18.09 9.52
C ASP A 70 30.41 -19.25 9.00
N MET A 71 29.09 -19.07 8.88
CA MET A 71 28.17 -20.12 8.40
C MET A 71 27.95 -20.05 6.89
N SER A 72 28.23 -21.15 6.20
CA SER A 72 27.89 -21.26 4.78
C SER A 72 26.37 -21.39 4.59
N LEU A 73 25.89 -21.06 3.39
CA LEU A 73 24.46 -21.20 3.06
C LEU A 73 24.01 -22.67 3.20
N LEU A 74 24.90 -23.61 2.90
CA LEU A 74 24.66 -25.04 3.06
C LEU A 74 24.55 -25.45 4.53
N ASP A 75 25.32 -24.84 5.43
CA ASP A 75 25.23 -25.14 6.87
C ASP A 75 23.89 -24.69 7.45
N ILE A 76 23.43 -23.51 7.03
CA ILE A 76 22.12 -22.97 7.41
C ILE A 76 21.01 -23.88 6.87
N PHE A 77 21.09 -24.25 5.59
CA PHE A 77 20.15 -25.17 4.96
C PHE A 77 20.07 -26.52 5.70
N ARG A 78 21.23 -27.10 6.05
CA ARG A 78 21.29 -28.38 6.79
C ARG A 78 20.66 -28.26 8.17
N ARG A 79 20.97 -27.20 8.93
CA ARG A 79 20.36 -26.96 10.25
C ARG A 79 18.84 -26.80 10.17
N ILE A 80 18.32 -26.23 9.09
CA ILE A 80 16.87 -26.17 8.84
C ILE A 80 16.33 -27.57 8.51
N ALA A 81 17.04 -28.33 7.68
CA ALA A 81 16.61 -29.67 7.29
C ALA A 81 16.50 -30.62 8.50
N ILE A 82 17.56 -30.72 9.31
CA ILE A 82 17.68 -31.75 10.36
C ILE A 82 17.50 -31.20 11.79
N GLY A 83 17.22 -29.91 11.94
CA GLY A 83 17.20 -29.23 13.23
C GLY A 83 18.60 -28.98 13.81
N THR A 84 18.66 -28.43 15.02
CA THR A 84 19.91 -28.22 15.74
C THR A 84 19.97 -29.13 16.98
N PRO A 85 20.81 -30.18 16.97
CA PRO A 85 20.93 -31.11 18.09
C PRO A 85 21.22 -30.41 19.42
N GLY A 86 20.57 -30.86 20.50
CA GLY A 86 20.72 -30.28 21.83
C GLY A 86 19.97 -28.96 22.06
N THR A 87 19.12 -28.53 21.11
CA THR A 87 18.26 -27.35 21.23
C THR A 87 16.79 -27.70 20.99
N ALA A 88 15.89 -26.74 21.21
CA ALA A 88 14.47 -26.90 20.90
C ALA A 88 14.13 -26.71 19.40
N MET A 89 15.13 -26.52 18.53
CA MET A 89 14.91 -26.32 17.08
C MET A 89 14.60 -27.67 16.39
N PRO A 90 13.38 -27.87 15.87
CA PRO A 90 12.98 -29.12 15.23
C PRO A 90 13.57 -29.26 13.82
N GLU A 91 13.44 -30.45 13.26
CA GLU A 91 13.71 -30.71 11.84
C GLU A 91 12.56 -30.21 10.96
N PHE A 92 12.87 -29.72 9.76
CA PHE A 92 11.88 -29.23 8.79
C PHE A 92 11.97 -29.93 7.44
N ALA A 93 12.75 -31.01 7.32
CA ALA A 93 12.92 -31.72 6.04
C ALA A 93 11.60 -32.25 5.46
N GLU A 94 10.69 -32.70 6.33
CA GLU A 94 9.37 -33.24 5.97
C GLU A 94 8.30 -32.12 5.83
N ASP A 95 8.47 -31.01 6.54
CA ASP A 95 7.49 -29.91 6.58
C ASP A 95 7.71 -28.85 5.49
N LEU A 96 8.93 -28.76 4.96
CA LEU A 96 9.33 -27.77 3.95
C LEU A 96 9.98 -28.43 2.74
N THR A 97 9.51 -28.01 1.55
CA THR A 97 10.13 -28.40 0.29
C THR A 97 11.60 -27.98 0.26
N ALA A 98 12.43 -28.68 -0.52
CA ALA A 98 13.84 -28.32 -0.69
C ALA A 98 14.01 -26.88 -1.20
N GLU A 99 13.13 -26.42 -2.11
CA GLU A 99 13.13 -25.04 -2.60
C GLU A 99 12.86 -24.04 -1.46
N ASP A 100 11.86 -24.31 -0.62
CA ASP A 100 11.53 -23.44 0.51
C ASP A 100 12.65 -23.41 1.56
N ARG A 101 13.27 -24.56 1.84
CA ARG A 101 14.43 -24.65 2.75
C ARG A 101 15.61 -23.84 2.21
N TRP A 102 15.89 -23.89 0.91
CA TRP A 102 16.92 -23.05 0.30
C TRP A 102 16.56 -21.56 0.34
N ALA A 103 15.29 -21.21 0.10
CA ALA A 103 14.81 -19.84 0.16
C ALA A 103 14.94 -19.26 1.58
N VAL A 104 14.49 -19.99 2.61
CA VAL A 104 14.60 -19.54 4.00
C VAL A 104 16.05 -19.52 4.49
N ALA A 105 16.89 -20.47 4.06
CA ALA A 105 18.32 -20.45 4.37
C ALA A 105 19.00 -19.19 3.81
N ALA A 106 18.68 -18.82 2.56
CA ALA A 106 19.21 -17.61 1.94
C ALA A 106 18.73 -16.35 2.65
N TYR A 107 17.46 -16.32 3.07
CA TYR A 107 16.90 -15.20 3.83
C TYR A 107 17.55 -15.06 5.21
N VAL A 108 17.72 -16.16 5.95
CA VAL A 108 18.41 -16.20 7.25
C VAL A 108 19.86 -15.73 7.10
N GLN A 109 20.59 -16.24 6.10
CA GLN A 109 21.96 -15.80 5.85
C GLN A 109 22.05 -14.29 5.59
N ALA A 110 20.99 -13.69 5.08
CA ALA A 110 20.97 -12.27 4.76
C ALA A 110 20.54 -11.37 5.93
N MET A 111 20.02 -11.94 7.03
CA MET A 111 19.62 -11.18 8.22
C MET A 111 20.79 -10.49 8.92
N GLN A 112 22.00 -11.06 8.82
CA GLN A 112 23.23 -10.48 9.34
C GLN A 112 23.60 -9.10 8.77
N TYR A 113 22.91 -8.66 7.72
CA TYR A 113 23.08 -7.35 7.09
C TYR A 113 22.00 -6.32 7.48
N GLY A 114 21.32 -6.51 8.61
CA GLY A 114 20.46 -5.47 9.19
C GLY A 114 18.95 -5.61 8.90
N GLY A 115 18.48 -6.83 8.58
CA GLY A 115 17.06 -7.16 8.74
C GLY A 115 16.07 -6.54 7.75
N SER A 116 16.48 -6.18 6.54
CA SER A 116 15.52 -5.99 5.44
C SER A 116 15.83 -6.92 4.27
N ALA A 117 14.80 -7.59 3.76
CA ALA A 117 14.89 -8.39 2.53
C ALA A 117 15.51 -7.59 1.37
N THR A 118 15.34 -6.27 1.37
CA THR A 118 15.93 -5.35 0.40
C THR A 118 17.45 -5.23 0.55
N ALA A 119 17.97 -4.96 1.76
CA ALA A 119 19.42 -4.89 2.00
C ALA A 119 20.11 -6.22 1.71
N ALA A 120 19.43 -7.32 2.03
CA ALA A 120 19.80 -8.68 1.68
C ALA A 120 19.96 -8.89 0.17
N VAL A 121 18.97 -8.43 -0.62
CA VAL A 121 19.04 -8.47 -2.09
C VAL A 121 20.22 -7.64 -2.58
N PHE A 122 20.40 -6.40 -2.11
CA PHE A 122 21.52 -5.57 -2.53
C PHE A 122 22.88 -6.22 -2.21
N ALA A 123 23.04 -6.83 -1.04
CA ALA A 123 24.26 -7.56 -0.67
C ALA A 123 24.48 -8.80 -1.56
N ALA A 124 23.44 -9.57 -1.86
CA ALA A 124 23.53 -10.73 -2.75
C ALA A 124 23.94 -10.33 -4.18
N VAL A 125 23.30 -9.29 -4.71
CA VAL A 125 23.58 -8.73 -6.03
C VAL A 125 25.04 -8.27 -6.13
N ARG A 126 25.56 -7.55 -5.12
CA ARG A 126 26.98 -7.13 -5.08
C ARG A 126 27.95 -8.32 -5.15
N ARG A 127 27.70 -9.38 -4.38
CA ARG A 127 28.51 -10.60 -4.42
C ARG A 127 28.44 -11.32 -5.77
N GLN A 128 27.26 -11.35 -6.39
CA GLN A 128 27.08 -11.97 -7.71
C GLN A 128 27.79 -11.15 -8.80
N ILE A 129 27.78 -9.81 -8.75
CA ILE A 129 28.54 -8.96 -9.68
C ILE A 129 30.05 -9.25 -9.55
N ASP A 130 30.58 -9.27 -8.33
CA ASP A 130 31.99 -9.58 -8.09
C ASP A 130 32.36 -10.98 -8.59
N SER A 131 31.46 -11.96 -8.41
CA SER A 131 31.63 -13.33 -8.89
C SER A 131 31.55 -13.43 -10.42
N ALA A 132 30.63 -12.70 -11.05
CA ALA A 132 30.47 -12.67 -12.50
C ALA A 132 31.72 -12.11 -13.18
N LEU A 133 32.28 -11.03 -12.63
CA LEU A 133 33.48 -10.37 -13.17
C LEU A 133 34.76 -11.19 -12.92
N SER A 134 34.93 -11.76 -11.73
CA SER A 134 36.12 -12.56 -11.40
C SER A 134 36.16 -13.88 -12.14
N LYS A 135 35.02 -14.59 -12.23
CA LYS A 135 34.90 -15.87 -12.92
C LYS A 135 34.62 -15.74 -14.42
N ARG A 136 34.42 -14.51 -14.92
CA ARG A 136 34.07 -14.22 -16.32
C ARG A 136 32.87 -15.04 -16.79
N SER A 137 31.78 -14.97 -16.02
CA SER A 137 30.57 -15.76 -16.25
C SER A 137 29.38 -14.87 -16.59
N ASP A 138 28.82 -15.09 -17.77
CA ASP A 138 27.56 -14.51 -18.22
C ASP A 138 26.36 -15.03 -17.43
N GLN A 139 26.35 -16.32 -17.07
CA GLN A 139 25.30 -16.92 -16.22
C GLN A 139 25.19 -16.21 -14.87
N ILE A 140 26.31 -15.99 -14.18
CA ILE A 140 26.30 -15.28 -12.88
C ILE A 140 25.89 -13.81 -13.07
N ALA A 141 26.22 -13.20 -14.21
CA ALA A 141 25.75 -11.84 -14.53
C ALA A 141 24.23 -11.78 -14.74
N VAL A 142 23.63 -12.81 -15.35
CA VAL A 142 22.17 -12.96 -15.46
C VAL A 142 21.55 -13.16 -14.07
N ASP A 143 22.12 -14.05 -13.25
CA ASP A 143 21.64 -14.29 -11.88
C ASP A 143 21.67 -13.02 -11.00
N ALA A 144 22.71 -12.19 -11.17
CA ALA A 144 22.82 -10.90 -10.49
C ALA A 144 21.64 -9.98 -10.85
N TYR A 145 21.28 -9.92 -12.14
CA TYR A 145 20.14 -9.13 -12.60
C TYR A 145 18.81 -9.69 -12.10
N MET A 146 18.58 -11.00 -12.19
CA MET A 146 17.35 -11.64 -11.67
C MET A 146 17.18 -11.41 -10.16
N THR A 147 18.30 -11.37 -9.42
CA THR A 147 18.26 -11.06 -7.99
C THR A 147 17.93 -9.58 -7.75
N PHE A 148 18.47 -8.68 -8.57
CA PHE A 148 18.18 -7.24 -8.54
C PHE A 148 16.73 -6.90 -8.89
N GLU A 149 16.10 -7.63 -9.81
CA GLU A 149 14.69 -7.45 -10.22
C GLU A 149 13.73 -7.43 -9.00
N GLN A 150 14.06 -8.17 -7.94
CA GLN A 150 13.28 -8.22 -6.69
C GLN A 150 13.14 -6.86 -5.99
N VAL A 151 14.09 -5.95 -6.20
CA VAL A 151 14.08 -4.59 -5.63
C VAL A 151 13.88 -3.51 -6.68
N GLU A 152 13.94 -3.85 -7.97
CA GLU A 152 13.88 -2.91 -9.07
C GLU A 152 12.57 -2.10 -9.07
N THR A 153 11.41 -2.76 -8.92
CA THR A 153 10.11 -2.07 -8.87
C THR A 153 10.06 -1.04 -7.74
N SER A 154 10.68 -1.36 -6.59
CA SER A 154 10.75 -0.45 -5.44
C SER A 154 11.65 0.76 -5.70
N ILE A 155 12.78 0.54 -6.40
CA ILE A 155 13.68 1.62 -6.85
C ILE A 155 12.96 2.47 -7.90
N ARG A 156 12.34 1.84 -8.90
CA ARG A 156 11.62 2.48 -10.01
C ARG A 156 10.43 3.32 -9.55
N ALA A 157 9.79 2.95 -8.44
CA ALA A 157 8.73 3.73 -7.82
C ALA A 157 9.25 5.03 -7.19
N LYS A 158 10.45 5.02 -6.62
CA LYS A 158 11.06 6.18 -5.95
C LYS A 158 11.97 7.02 -6.85
N ASN A 159 12.70 6.38 -7.76
CA ASN A 159 13.65 7.00 -8.69
C ASN A 159 13.74 6.18 -10.00
N ALA A 160 12.88 6.54 -10.95
CA ALA A 160 12.81 5.96 -12.29
C ALA A 160 14.12 6.03 -13.09
N GLY A 161 14.83 7.17 -12.98
CA GLY A 161 16.07 7.41 -13.71
C GLY A 161 17.18 6.47 -13.22
N LEU A 162 17.32 6.33 -11.91
CA LEU A 162 18.28 5.42 -11.29
C LEU A 162 17.99 3.95 -11.62
N ALA A 163 16.71 3.55 -11.66
CA ALA A 163 16.34 2.20 -12.07
C ALA A 163 16.76 1.92 -13.52
N SER A 164 16.50 2.87 -14.44
CA SER A 164 16.89 2.74 -15.86
C SER A 164 18.41 2.78 -16.05
N GLU A 165 19.13 3.58 -15.27
CA GLU A 165 20.60 3.60 -15.22
C GLU A 165 21.16 2.23 -14.81
N LEU A 166 20.58 1.61 -13.77
CA LEU A 166 20.98 0.30 -13.28
C LEU A 166 20.67 -0.81 -14.29
N GLU A 167 19.50 -0.81 -14.93
CA GLU A 167 19.18 -1.75 -16.02
C GLU A 167 20.23 -1.69 -17.15
N GLY A 168 20.59 -0.48 -17.59
CA GLY A 168 21.64 -0.29 -18.60
C GLY A 168 22.99 -0.85 -18.15
N ASN A 169 23.37 -0.60 -16.89
CA ASN A 169 24.62 -1.12 -16.33
C ASN A 169 24.61 -2.66 -16.19
N PHE A 170 23.47 -3.28 -15.83
CA PHE A 170 23.33 -4.74 -15.78
C PHE A 170 23.34 -5.37 -17.18
N ALA A 171 22.75 -4.71 -18.17
CA ALA A 171 22.84 -5.13 -19.57
C ALA A 171 24.30 -5.08 -20.07
N TRP A 172 25.05 -4.04 -19.68
CA TRP A 172 26.47 -3.93 -20.00
C TRP A 172 27.30 -5.04 -19.34
N LEU A 173 27.05 -5.36 -18.06
CA LEU A 173 27.68 -6.49 -17.39
C LEU A 173 27.38 -7.81 -18.12
N ARG A 174 26.12 -8.10 -18.45
CA ARG A 174 25.73 -9.37 -19.11
C ARG A 174 26.40 -9.57 -20.46
N THR A 175 26.56 -8.50 -21.23
CA THR A 175 27.16 -8.56 -22.58
C THR A 175 28.69 -8.61 -22.54
N ARG A 176 29.32 -8.06 -21.50
CA ARG A 176 30.77 -7.88 -21.42
C ARG A 176 31.48 -8.75 -20.38
N ALA A 177 30.77 -9.40 -19.45
CA ALA A 177 31.37 -10.16 -18.34
C ALA A 177 32.45 -11.18 -18.77
N VAL A 178 32.27 -11.82 -19.94
CA VAL A 178 33.23 -12.82 -20.46
C VAL A 178 34.39 -12.18 -21.24
N LYS A 179 34.10 -11.13 -22.01
CA LYS A 179 34.99 -10.57 -23.05
C LYS A 179 35.72 -9.28 -22.65
N ALA A 180 35.28 -8.62 -21.58
CA ALA A 180 35.88 -7.38 -21.10
C ALA A 180 37.33 -7.59 -20.66
N ASP A 181 38.18 -6.59 -20.87
CA ASP A 181 39.52 -6.54 -20.28
C ASP A 181 39.46 -6.15 -18.79
N GLN A 182 40.61 -6.07 -18.11
CA GLN A 182 40.63 -5.78 -16.66
C GLN A 182 40.14 -4.37 -16.33
N GLU A 183 40.44 -3.39 -17.18
CA GLU A 183 40.08 -1.98 -16.97
C GLU A 183 38.57 -1.78 -17.16
N GLU A 184 38.02 -2.38 -18.21
CA GLU A 184 36.59 -2.40 -18.48
C GLU A 184 35.83 -3.14 -17.37
N ARG A 185 36.33 -4.28 -16.88
CA ARG A 185 35.73 -4.98 -15.72
C ARG A 185 35.69 -4.12 -14.47
N ASN A 186 36.76 -3.39 -14.18
CA ASN A 186 36.80 -2.47 -13.05
C ASN A 186 35.78 -1.35 -13.22
N THR A 187 35.65 -0.79 -14.42
CA THR A 187 34.67 0.25 -14.73
C THR A 187 33.23 -0.25 -14.58
N ILE A 188 32.91 -1.45 -15.09
CA ILE A 188 31.61 -2.10 -14.92
C ILE A 188 31.28 -2.26 -13.44
N ARG A 189 32.25 -2.75 -12.66
CA ARG A 189 32.12 -2.96 -11.22
C ARG A 189 31.81 -1.66 -10.49
N GLU A 190 32.60 -0.61 -10.71
CA GLU A 190 32.46 0.67 -10.03
C GLU A 190 31.11 1.32 -10.32
N ARG A 191 30.68 1.35 -11.58
CA ARG A 191 29.37 1.93 -11.96
C ARG A 191 28.21 1.17 -11.32
N LEU A 192 28.25 -0.16 -11.33
CA LEU A 192 27.21 -0.97 -10.70
C LEU A 192 27.17 -0.79 -9.19
N LEU A 193 28.32 -0.84 -8.51
CA LEU A 193 28.36 -0.70 -7.05
C LEU A 193 27.89 0.70 -6.61
N ALA A 194 28.32 1.75 -7.31
CA ALA A 194 27.88 3.12 -7.03
C ALA A 194 26.37 3.33 -7.31
N GLY A 195 25.84 2.71 -8.36
CA GLY A 195 24.40 2.70 -8.65
C GLY A 195 23.61 1.96 -7.57
N LEU A 196 24.07 0.76 -7.17
CA LEU A 196 23.41 -0.06 -6.15
C LEU A 196 23.45 0.61 -4.77
N GLU A 197 24.52 1.32 -4.43
CA GLU A 197 24.59 2.08 -3.18
C GLU A 197 23.58 3.23 -3.16
N ARG A 198 23.46 4.00 -4.25
CA ARG A 198 22.41 5.03 -4.39
C ARG A 198 21.01 4.41 -4.31
N ALA A 199 20.79 3.28 -4.97
CA ALA A 199 19.49 2.60 -4.97
C ALA A 199 19.12 2.06 -3.60
N GLU A 200 20.08 1.48 -2.88
CA GLU A 200 19.88 1.02 -1.51
C GLU A 200 19.50 2.17 -0.60
N ARG A 201 20.16 3.34 -0.67
CA ARG A 201 19.77 4.51 0.12
C ARG A 201 18.34 4.96 -0.17
N VAL A 202 17.95 5.01 -1.46
CA VAL A 202 16.60 5.43 -1.87
C VAL A 202 15.54 4.46 -1.34
N VAL A 203 15.78 3.15 -1.37
CA VAL A 203 14.81 2.17 -0.87
C VAL A 203 14.84 2.06 0.66
N ALA A 204 16.01 2.20 1.29
CA ALA A 204 16.19 2.18 2.73
C ALA A 204 15.60 3.40 3.45
N ASP A 205 15.39 4.51 2.74
CA ASP A 205 14.75 5.71 3.28
C ASP A 205 13.28 5.40 3.62
N ARG A 206 13.05 4.96 4.87
CA ARG A 206 11.73 4.75 5.44
C ARG A 206 11.21 6.09 5.97
N PRO A 207 9.91 6.38 5.83
CA PRO A 207 9.34 7.58 6.42
C PRO A 207 9.65 7.61 7.92
N SER A 208 10.15 8.75 8.39
CA SER A 208 10.52 8.92 9.80
C SER A 208 9.32 8.67 10.70
N ALA A 209 9.56 8.26 11.95
CA ALA A 209 8.50 8.10 12.96
C ALA A 209 7.62 9.35 13.08
N ALA A 210 8.23 10.54 13.01
CA ALA A 210 7.52 11.81 13.01
C ALA A 210 6.63 11.98 11.76
N SER A 211 7.15 11.65 10.56
CA SER A 211 6.37 11.73 9.33
C SER A 211 5.18 10.76 9.33
N LEU A 212 5.38 9.52 9.79
CA LEU A 212 4.32 8.52 9.93
C LEU A 212 3.24 8.97 10.91
N PHE A 213 3.64 9.55 12.04
CA PHE A 213 2.72 10.14 13.02
C PHE A 213 1.90 11.27 12.40
N VAL A 214 2.56 12.24 11.76
CA VAL A 214 1.90 13.41 11.15
C VAL A 214 0.94 12.98 10.04
N ASN A 215 1.37 12.06 9.17
CA ASN A 215 0.54 11.55 8.09
C ASN A 215 -0.69 10.81 8.62
N SER A 216 -0.52 9.95 9.62
CA SER A 216 -1.63 9.26 10.29
C SER A 216 -2.59 10.26 10.92
N PHE A 217 -2.07 11.22 11.70
CA PHE A 217 -2.87 12.23 12.36
C PHE A 217 -3.75 13.01 11.36
N PHE A 218 -3.15 13.60 10.32
CA PHE A 218 -3.90 14.40 9.35
C PHE A 218 -4.87 13.58 8.52
N LEU A 219 -4.52 12.33 8.19
CA LEU A 219 -5.43 11.41 7.50
C LEU A 219 -6.70 11.21 8.34
N LEU A 220 -6.57 10.82 9.62
CA LEU A 220 -7.77 10.59 10.45
C LEU A 220 -8.56 11.87 10.70
N ILE A 221 -7.87 12.99 10.92
CA ILE A 221 -8.53 14.30 11.09
C ILE A 221 -9.35 14.64 9.85
N ARG A 222 -8.83 14.43 8.64
CA ARG A 222 -9.54 14.72 7.39
C ARG A 222 -10.80 13.87 7.26
N GLU A 223 -10.66 12.54 7.25
CA GLU A 223 -11.78 11.64 6.97
C GLU A 223 -12.83 11.72 8.10
N GLY A 224 -12.39 11.82 9.36
CA GLY A 224 -13.27 11.99 10.50
C GLY A 224 -13.99 13.34 10.52
N PHE A 225 -13.35 14.41 10.06
CA PHE A 225 -13.99 15.72 9.96
C PHE A 225 -15.09 15.75 8.89
N GLU A 226 -14.84 15.13 7.73
CA GLU A 226 -15.85 14.96 6.67
C GLU A 226 -17.08 14.20 7.20
N ALA A 227 -16.86 13.09 7.92
CA ALA A 227 -17.94 12.34 8.56
C ALA A 227 -18.73 13.18 9.58
N ILE A 228 -18.04 13.93 10.46
CA ILE A 228 -18.68 14.82 11.45
C ILE A 228 -19.53 15.89 10.77
N LEU A 229 -19.03 16.51 9.70
CA LEU A 229 -19.77 17.56 9.00
C LEU A 229 -21.02 17.04 8.31
N ILE A 230 -20.96 15.85 7.68
CA ILE A 230 -22.14 15.26 7.06
C ILE A 230 -23.20 14.94 8.11
N VAL A 231 -22.79 14.30 9.22
CA VAL A 231 -23.72 14.00 10.33
C VAL A 231 -24.28 15.29 10.92
N ALA A 232 -23.45 16.31 11.18
CA ALA A 232 -23.90 17.60 11.70
C ALA A 232 -24.87 18.31 10.75
N ALA A 233 -24.64 18.24 9.45
CA ALA A 233 -25.53 18.79 8.43
C ALA A 233 -26.90 18.09 8.44
N LEU A 234 -26.92 16.75 8.55
CA LEU A 234 -28.16 15.97 8.68
C LEU A 234 -28.90 16.30 9.99
N MET A 235 -28.18 16.39 11.12
CA MET A 235 -28.75 16.76 12.41
C MET A 235 -29.35 18.18 12.39
N THR A 236 -28.65 19.12 11.77
CA THR A 236 -29.09 20.52 11.60
C THR A 236 -30.29 20.60 10.67
N PHE A 237 -30.30 19.80 9.60
CA PHE A 237 -31.43 19.70 8.69
C PHE A 237 -32.69 19.19 9.41
N LEU A 238 -32.59 18.12 10.20
CA LEU A 238 -33.71 17.60 10.99
C LEU A 238 -34.20 18.60 12.05
N ALA A 239 -33.28 19.36 12.65
CA ALA A 239 -33.62 20.45 13.56
C ALA A 239 -34.51 21.51 12.89
N LYS A 240 -34.12 21.94 11.68
CA LYS A 240 -34.84 22.96 10.91
C LYS A 240 -36.13 22.43 10.29
N ALA A 241 -36.21 21.13 10.03
CA ALA A 241 -37.38 20.45 9.50
C ALA A 241 -38.48 20.19 10.55
N GLY A 242 -38.25 20.55 11.82
CA GLY A 242 -39.21 20.32 12.90
C GLY A 242 -39.31 18.87 13.37
N ALA A 243 -38.32 18.02 13.04
CA ALA A 243 -38.29 16.59 13.39
C ALA A 243 -37.04 16.21 14.22
N PRO A 244 -36.76 16.87 15.36
CA PRO A 244 -35.57 16.60 16.17
C PRO A 244 -35.55 15.18 16.77
N GLU A 245 -36.70 14.53 16.94
CA GLU A 245 -36.83 13.16 17.42
C GLU A 245 -36.17 12.14 16.48
N ARG A 246 -36.10 12.44 15.17
CA ARG A 246 -35.46 11.59 14.15
C ARG A 246 -33.93 11.64 14.17
N ARG A 247 -33.31 12.51 14.98
CA ARG A 247 -31.85 12.54 15.15
C ARG A 247 -31.30 11.20 15.63
N ARG A 248 -32.08 10.43 16.39
CA ARG A 248 -31.72 9.08 16.82
C ARG A 248 -31.54 8.11 15.65
N ASP A 249 -32.32 8.27 14.58
CA ASP A 249 -32.23 7.42 13.40
C ASP A 249 -30.93 7.67 12.61
N VAL A 250 -30.53 8.95 12.49
CA VAL A 250 -29.22 9.33 11.92
C VAL A 250 -28.07 8.80 12.77
N ALA A 251 -28.16 8.92 14.10
CA ALA A 251 -27.12 8.43 15.00
C ALA A 251 -26.96 6.91 14.93
N ARG A 252 -28.06 6.16 14.84
CA ARG A 252 -28.04 4.70 14.63
C ARG A 252 -27.32 4.34 13.33
N GLY A 253 -27.65 5.01 12.23
CA GLY A 253 -26.99 4.80 10.93
C GLY A 253 -25.49 5.07 10.99
N ALA A 254 -25.07 6.17 11.61
CA ALA A 254 -23.67 6.52 11.78
C ALA A 254 -22.90 5.48 12.62
N TRP A 255 -23.44 5.05 13.76
CA TRP A 255 -22.80 4.03 14.60
C TRP A 255 -22.73 2.65 13.92
N LEU A 256 -23.78 2.27 13.18
CA LEU A 256 -23.77 1.05 12.36
C LEU A 256 -22.67 1.11 11.30
N ALA A 257 -22.43 2.27 10.69
CA ALA A 257 -21.37 2.45 9.71
C ALA A 257 -19.97 2.35 10.32
N VAL A 258 -19.76 2.89 11.52
CA VAL A 258 -18.49 2.72 12.26
C VAL A 258 -18.25 1.23 12.54
N ALA A 259 -19.26 0.51 13.02
CA ALA A 259 -19.16 -0.93 13.25
C ALA A 259 -18.88 -1.72 11.95
N ALA A 260 -19.58 -1.39 10.86
CA ALA A 260 -19.36 -2.01 9.55
C ALA A 260 -17.95 -1.71 9.00
N SER A 261 -17.41 -0.52 9.27
CA SER A 261 -16.04 -0.15 8.90
C SER A 261 -15.04 -1.01 9.65
N LEU A 262 -15.17 -1.17 10.97
CA LEU A 262 -14.32 -2.06 11.77
C LEU A 262 -14.39 -3.52 11.28
N LEU A 263 -15.58 -4.01 10.94
CA LEU A 263 -15.76 -5.33 10.34
C LEU A 263 -15.07 -5.44 8.97
N THR A 264 -15.14 -4.38 8.17
CA THR A 264 -14.46 -4.32 6.87
C THR A 264 -12.94 -4.37 7.03
N TRP A 265 -12.36 -3.72 8.05
CA TRP A 265 -10.94 -3.83 8.35
C TRP A 265 -10.53 -5.28 8.64
N VAL A 266 -11.27 -5.98 9.50
CA VAL A 266 -11.03 -7.40 9.79
C VAL A 266 -11.15 -8.25 8.52
N LEU A 267 -12.18 -8.02 7.71
CA LEU A 267 -12.37 -8.73 6.45
C LEU A 267 -11.22 -8.48 5.47
N VAL A 268 -10.77 -7.23 5.34
CA VAL A 268 -9.65 -6.82 4.49
C VAL A 268 -8.33 -7.46 4.94
N GLU A 269 -8.16 -7.69 6.25
CA GLU A 269 -7.01 -8.39 6.81
C GLU A 269 -7.04 -9.90 6.52
N LEU A 270 -8.23 -10.50 6.61
CA LEU A 270 -8.46 -11.92 6.34
C LEU A 270 -8.41 -12.27 4.85
N LEU A 271 -9.04 -11.45 4.00
CA LEU A 271 -9.25 -11.73 2.58
C LEU A 271 -8.01 -11.45 1.72
N LEU A 272 -7.14 -10.52 2.14
CA LEU A 272 -5.95 -10.12 1.37
C LEU A 272 -4.70 -10.98 1.66
N GLN A 273 -4.84 -12.18 2.21
CA GLN A 273 -3.76 -13.19 2.27
C GLN A 273 -3.46 -13.85 0.90
N VAL A 274 -3.53 -13.09 -0.19
CA VAL A 274 -3.48 -13.66 -1.55
C VAL A 274 -2.03 -13.79 -2.05
N THR A 275 -1.79 -14.88 -2.78
CA THR A 275 -0.58 -15.23 -3.53
C THR A 275 -0.06 -14.05 -4.37
N PRO A 276 1.27 -13.81 -4.46
CA PRO A 276 1.85 -12.61 -5.07
C PRO A 276 1.35 -12.23 -6.46
N GLY A 277 0.97 -13.19 -7.32
CA GLY A 277 0.50 -12.91 -8.69
C GLY A 277 -0.93 -12.36 -8.80
N GLN A 278 -1.78 -12.50 -7.78
CA GLN A 278 -3.12 -11.89 -7.78
C GLN A 278 -3.14 -10.50 -7.12
N ARG A 279 -2.03 -10.08 -6.50
CA ARG A 279 -1.96 -8.79 -5.79
C ARG A 279 -1.98 -7.61 -6.75
N GLU A 280 -1.20 -7.67 -7.82
CA GLU A 280 -1.08 -6.58 -8.81
C GLU A 280 -2.43 -6.34 -9.51
N THR A 281 -3.13 -7.40 -9.90
CA THR A 281 -4.48 -7.32 -10.47
C THR A 281 -5.49 -6.75 -9.48
N MET A 282 -5.53 -7.26 -8.25
CA MET A 282 -6.48 -6.80 -7.24
C MET A 282 -6.23 -5.33 -6.87
N GLU A 283 -4.96 -4.93 -6.77
CA GLU A 283 -4.56 -3.56 -6.48
C GLU A 283 -4.96 -2.61 -7.61
N GLY A 284 -4.66 -2.98 -8.86
CA GLY A 284 -5.07 -2.21 -10.04
C GLY A 284 -6.59 -2.05 -10.15
N VAL A 285 -7.35 -3.15 -10.01
CA VAL A 285 -8.83 -3.12 -10.04
C VAL A 285 -9.40 -2.27 -8.91
N THR A 286 -8.86 -2.43 -7.69
CA THR A 286 -9.34 -1.66 -6.53
C THR A 286 -9.05 -0.17 -6.70
N MET A 287 -7.89 0.21 -7.25
CA MET A 287 -7.56 1.60 -7.55
C MET A 287 -8.48 2.20 -8.62
N LEU A 288 -8.83 1.46 -9.67
CA LEU A 288 -9.77 1.93 -10.69
C LEU A 288 -11.20 2.08 -10.15
N LEU A 289 -11.66 1.13 -9.34
CA LEU A 289 -12.94 1.24 -8.64
C LEU A 289 -12.96 2.45 -7.70
N ALA A 290 -11.91 2.64 -6.91
CA ALA A 290 -11.76 3.80 -6.05
C ALA A 290 -11.74 5.10 -6.87
N ALA A 291 -11.03 5.15 -8.00
CA ALA A 291 -11.01 6.31 -8.88
C ALA A 291 -12.41 6.66 -9.42
N ALA A 292 -13.19 5.67 -9.86
CA ALA A 292 -14.56 5.89 -10.33
C ALA A 292 -15.47 6.43 -9.22
N VAL A 293 -15.39 5.85 -8.02
CA VAL A 293 -16.16 6.30 -6.84
C VAL A 293 -15.76 7.71 -6.42
N LEU A 294 -14.45 7.97 -6.27
CA LEU A 294 -13.91 9.26 -5.87
C LEU A 294 -14.26 10.35 -6.89
N PHE A 295 -14.21 10.05 -8.18
CA PHE A 295 -14.62 10.97 -9.23
C PHE A 295 -16.11 11.30 -9.13
N TYR A 296 -16.97 10.29 -8.99
CA TYR A 296 -18.41 10.48 -8.83
C TYR A 296 -18.74 11.36 -7.63
N VAL A 297 -18.11 11.09 -6.49
CA VAL A 297 -18.37 11.83 -5.24
C VAL A 297 -17.79 13.24 -5.31
N SER A 298 -16.58 13.41 -5.84
CA SER A 298 -16.01 14.73 -6.08
C SER A 298 -16.93 15.58 -6.96
N TYR A 299 -17.41 15.04 -8.08
CA TYR A 299 -18.38 15.71 -8.94
C TYR A 299 -19.67 16.05 -8.20
N TRP A 300 -20.18 15.14 -7.38
CA TRP A 300 -21.37 15.38 -6.57
C TRP A 300 -21.18 16.55 -5.59
N LEU A 301 -20.04 16.60 -4.89
CA LEU A 301 -19.71 17.68 -3.96
C LEU A 301 -19.59 19.02 -4.70
N LEU A 302 -18.83 19.05 -5.80
CA LEU A 302 -18.57 20.26 -6.57
C LEU A 302 -19.84 20.80 -7.28
N SER A 303 -20.70 19.91 -7.78
CA SER A 303 -21.95 20.28 -8.48
C SER A 303 -23.03 20.86 -7.55
N LYS A 304 -22.90 20.69 -6.22
CA LYS A 304 -23.86 21.12 -5.19
C LYS A 304 -23.41 22.35 -4.39
N ILE A 305 -22.28 22.97 -4.72
CA ILE A 305 -21.74 24.19 -4.06
C ILE A 305 -22.71 25.39 -4.08
N GLU A 306 -23.70 25.40 -4.98
CA GLU A 306 -24.78 26.40 -4.95
C GLU A 306 -25.75 26.15 -3.79
N ALA A 307 -25.62 26.96 -2.73
CA ALA A 307 -26.51 26.96 -1.57
C ALA A 307 -28.02 26.95 -1.91
N ALA A 308 -28.43 27.59 -3.02
CA ALA A 308 -29.82 27.63 -3.48
C ALA A 308 -30.36 26.27 -4.00
N LYS A 309 -29.51 25.45 -4.64
CA LYS A 309 -29.88 24.09 -5.09
C LYS A 309 -30.00 23.14 -3.90
N TRP A 310 -29.16 23.33 -2.89
CA TRP A 310 -29.28 22.64 -1.62
C TRP A 310 -30.62 22.95 -0.97
N THR A 311 -30.99 24.23 -0.81
CA THR A 311 -32.27 24.63 -0.19
C THR A 311 -33.49 24.05 -0.92
N ALA A 312 -33.49 24.04 -2.25
CA ALA A 312 -34.58 23.47 -3.06
C ALA A 312 -34.67 21.92 -2.96
N PHE A 313 -33.52 21.22 -3.02
CA PHE A 313 -33.47 19.76 -2.84
C PHE A 313 -33.91 19.33 -1.44
N VAL A 314 -33.43 20.07 -0.44
CA VAL A 314 -33.77 19.93 0.97
C VAL A 314 -35.28 20.08 1.15
N HIS A 315 -35.90 21.13 0.63
CA HIS A 315 -37.36 21.31 0.72
C HIS A 315 -38.17 20.20 0.02
N GLY A 316 -37.74 19.74 -1.16
CA GLY A 316 -38.43 18.67 -1.90
C GLY A 316 -38.34 17.29 -1.23
N LYS A 317 -37.16 16.91 -0.75
CA LYS A 317 -36.94 15.65 -0.01
C LYS A 317 -37.54 15.69 1.40
N MET A 318 -37.57 16.85 2.06
CA MET A 318 -38.17 17.05 3.38
C MET A 318 -39.66 16.73 3.36
N ARG A 319 -40.40 17.20 2.34
CA ARG A 319 -41.84 16.96 2.21
C ARG A 319 -42.17 15.49 1.91
N SER A 320 -41.30 14.80 1.17
CA SER A 320 -41.46 13.38 0.81
C SER A 320 -41.00 12.41 1.91
N ALA A 321 -39.97 12.76 2.68
CA ALA A 321 -39.47 11.95 3.80
C ALA A 321 -40.36 12.06 5.04
N LEU A 322 -41.05 13.20 5.23
CA LEU A 322 -42.04 13.37 6.29
C LEU A 322 -43.34 12.61 6.03
N SER A 323 -43.70 12.34 4.76
CA SER A 323 -44.92 11.62 4.40
C SER A 323 -44.78 10.09 4.37
N SER A 324 -43.55 9.53 4.32
CA SER A 324 -43.30 8.09 4.20
C SER A 324 -42.97 7.37 5.51
N GLY A 325 -42.73 8.10 6.61
CA GLY A 325 -42.38 7.52 7.91
C GLY A 325 -40.98 6.88 8.01
N SER A 326 -40.10 7.01 7.02
CA SER A 326 -38.91 6.16 6.93
C SER A 326 -37.69 6.69 7.72
N GLY A 327 -37.67 6.48 9.05
CA GLY A 327 -36.44 6.60 9.86
C GLY A 327 -35.30 5.73 9.31
N ALA A 328 -35.63 4.62 8.65
CA ALA A 328 -34.68 3.76 7.95
C ALA A 328 -33.93 4.47 6.80
N ALA A 329 -34.59 5.37 6.04
CA ALA A 329 -33.92 6.10 4.96
C ALA A 329 -32.91 7.11 5.49
N LEU A 330 -33.23 7.80 6.61
CA LEU A 330 -32.31 8.71 7.28
C LEU A 330 -31.10 7.95 7.85
N SER A 331 -31.36 6.79 8.47
CA SER A 331 -30.30 5.88 8.94
C SER A 331 -29.42 5.40 7.78
N ALA A 332 -30.00 4.99 6.65
CA ALA A 332 -29.25 4.53 5.47
C ALA A 332 -28.37 5.62 4.86
N VAL A 333 -28.87 6.86 4.77
CA VAL A 333 -28.07 8.00 4.26
C VAL A 333 -26.88 8.29 5.19
N ALA A 334 -27.12 8.33 6.51
CA ALA A 334 -26.06 8.52 7.49
C ALA A 334 -25.05 7.37 7.46
N PHE A 335 -25.54 6.13 7.35
CA PHE A 335 -24.72 4.94 7.23
C PHE A 335 -23.81 5.00 6.01
N LEU A 336 -24.37 5.20 4.82
CA LEU A 336 -23.60 5.21 3.58
C LEU A 336 -22.54 6.31 3.56
N ALA A 337 -22.88 7.49 4.09
CA ALA A 337 -21.93 8.59 4.21
C ALA A 337 -20.76 8.25 5.13
N VAL A 338 -21.04 7.82 6.38
CA VAL A 338 -19.99 7.51 7.36
C VAL A 338 -19.19 6.27 6.97
N TYR A 339 -19.85 5.25 6.39
CA TYR A 339 -19.19 4.02 5.96
C TYR A 339 -18.21 4.28 4.82
N ARG A 340 -18.54 5.21 3.91
CA ARG A 340 -17.61 5.62 2.85
C ARG A 340 -16.32 6.21 3.43
N GLU A 341 -16.43 7.19 4.34
CA GLU A 341 -15.25 7.79 4.98
C GLU A 341 -14.45 6.76 5.80
N GLY A 342 -15.16 5.84 6.47
CA GLY A 342 -14.56 4.71 7.18
C GLY A 342 -13.82 3.73 6.27
N PHE A 343 -14.38 3.40 5.11
CA PHE A 343 -13.76 2.53 4.11
C PHE A 343 -12.48 3.15 3.53
N GLU A 344 -12.54 4.43 3.13
CA GLU A 344 -11.38 5.17 2.64
C GLU A 344 -10.27 5.21 3.72
N THR A 345 -10.63 5.52 4.97
CA THR A 345 -9.72 5.50 6.13
C THR A 345 -8.99 4.16 6.26
N ILE A 346 -9.71 3.04 6.18
CA ILE A 346 -9.12 1.69 6.32
C ILE A 346 -8.09 1.41 5.22
N LEU A 347 -8.40 1.75 3.97
CA LEU A 347 -7.50 1.50 2.85
C LEU A 347 -6.21 2.33 2.97
N PHE A 348 -6.32 3.61 3.33
CA PHE A 348 -5.15 4.46 3.52
C PHE A 348 -4.30 4.01 4.71
N TYR A 349 -4.94 3.61 5.81
CA TYR A 349 -4.22 3.08 6.97
C TYR A 349 -3.51 1.77 6.67
N LYS A 350 -4.10 0.87 5.88
CA LYS A 350 -3.43 -0.36 5.45
C LYS A 350 -2.13 -0.06 4.70
N ALA A 351 -2.15 0.90 3.78
CA ALA A 351 -0.95 1.34 3.06
C ALA A 351 0.08 1.98 4.00
N LEU A 352 -0.36 2.79 4.97
CA LEU A 352 0.51 3.46 5.93
C LEU A 352 1.19 2.48 6.90
N PHE A 353 0.44 1.50 7.42
CA PHE A 353 0.98 0.43 8.26
C PHE A 353 1.98 -0.46 7.49
N THR A 354 1.69 -0.77 6.22
CA THR A 354 2.61 -1.50 5.36
C THR A 354 3.93 -0.75 5.15
N SER A 355 3.85 0.58 5.00
CA SER A 355 5.02 1.46 4.82
C SER A 355 5.81 1.68 6.12
N ALA A 356 5.16 1.59 7.28
CA ALA A 356 5.76 1.83 8.59
C ALA A 356 6.66 0.68 9.08
N GLY A 357 6.36 -0.57 8.72
CA GLY A 357 7.09 -1.74 9.20
C GLY A 357 7.18 -1.77 10.73
N ALA A 358 8.41 -1.82 11.28
CA ALA A 358 8.64 -1.83 12.73
C ALA A 358 8.23 -0.54 13.46
N SER A 359 8.02 0.57 12.74
CA SER A 359 7.58 1.87 13.30
C SER A 359 6.06 2.02 13.35
N GLY A 360 5.29 0.92 13.31
CA GLY A 360 3.82 0.93 13.38
C GLY A 360 3.26 1.66 14.61
N VAL A 361 4.01 1.72 15.71
CA VAL A 361 3.63 2.46 16.92
C VAL A 361 3.39 3.96 16.64
N SER A 362 4.17 4.57 15.74
CA SER A 362 3.99 5.99 15.36
C SER A 362 2.68 6.23 14.62
N VAL A 363 2.24 5.26 13.82
CA VAL A 363 0.94 5.30 13.14
C VAL A 363 -0.18 5.20 14.18
N VAL A 364 -0.08 4.28 15.15
CA VAL A 364 -1.07 4.17 16.24
C VAL A 364 -1.14 5.43 17.09
N ALA A 365 0.01 6.05 17.39
CA ALA A 365 0.05 7.33 18.11
C ALA A 365 -0.63 8.45 17.31
N GLY A 366 -0.45 8.48 15.99
CA GLY A 366 -1.14 9.42 15.09
C GLY A 366 -2.66 9.23 15.10
N ILE A 367 -3.13 7.98 15.07
CA ILE A 367 -4.55 7.63 15.23
C ILE A 367 -5.08 8.16 16.56
N ALA A 368 -4.42 7.86 17.67
CA ALA A 368 -4.87 8.28 19.00
C ALA A 368 -4.96 9.81 19.11
N ALA A 369 -3.94 10.54 18.62
CA ALA A 369 -3.95 11.99 18.56
C ALA A 369 -5.07 12.52 17.64
N GLY A 370 -5.32 11.86 16.50
CA GLY A 370 -6.38 12.21 15.57
C GLY A 370 -7.77 12.06 16.20
N VAL A 371 -8.03 10.98 16.96
CA VAL A 371 -9.28 10.79 17.71
C VAL A 371 -9.49 11.93 18.71
N VAL A 372 -8.46 12.29 19.49
CA VAL A 372 -8.54 13.43 20.42
C VAL A 372 -8.84 14.73 19.67
N GLY A 373 -8.18 14.96 18.53
CA GLY A 373 -8.44 16.13 17.69
C GLY A 373 -9.87 16.16 17.13
N LEU A 374 -10.41 15.04 16.68
CA LEU A 374 -11.80 14.94 16.20
C LEU A 374 -12.81 15.22 17.32
N VAL A 375 -12.57 14.73 18.54
CA VAL A 375 -13.41 15.04 19.71
C VAL A 375 -13.37 16.54 20.02
N ALA A 376 -12.17 17.15 19.98
CA ALA A 376 -12.01 18.59 20.16
C ALA A 376 -12.76 19.38 19.09
N ILE A 377 -12.65 18.98 17.81
CA ILE A 377 -13.34 19.62 16.69
C ILE A 377 -14.86 19.49 16.85
N TYR A 378 -15.37 18.31 17.20
CA TYR A 378 -16.80 18.10 17.46
C TYR A 378 -17.31 19.04 18.55
N PHE A 379 -16.56 19.15 19.67
CA PHE A 379 -16.91 20.08 20.75
C PHE A 379 -16.86 21.54 20.30
N LEU A 380 -15.84 21.92 19.53
CA LEU A 380 -15.65 23.27 18.99
C LEU A 380 -16.83 23.68 18.09
N ILE A 381 -17.29 22.80 17.21
CA ILE A 381 -18.46 23.02 16.35
C ILE A 381 -19.73 23.16 17.19
N ASN A 382 -19.93 22.27 18.17
CA ASN A 382 -21.18 22.19 18.92
C ASN A 382 -21.33 23.29 19.98
N GLN A 383 -20.24 23.73 20.61
CA GLN A 383 -20.26 24.70 21.72
C GLN A 383 -19.94 26.13 21.28
N LEU A 384 -18.94 26.33 20.42
CA LEU A 384 -18.55 27.68 19.98
C LEU A 384 -19.34 28.17 18.76
N GLY A 385 -20.26 27.36 18.24
CA GLY A 385 -21.13 27.74 17.12
C GLY A 385 -20.35 28.13 15.87
N LEU A 386 -19.13 27.61 15.70
CA LEU A 386 -18.28 27.92 14.56
C LEU A 386 -19.00 27.54 13.27
N ARG A 387 -19.42 28.56 12.52
CA ARG A 387 -20.03 28.40 11.21
C ARG A 387 -18.92 28.05 10.22
N VAL A 388 -18.69 26.77 10.01
CA VAL A 388 -17.76 26.29 8.98
C VAL A 388 -18.26 26.82 7.63
N ALA A 389 -17.39 27.55 6.92
CA ALA A 389 -17.68 28.06 5.60
C ALA A 389 -17.79 26.86 4.62
N MET A 390 -19.01 26.39 4.40
CA MET A 390 -19.30 25.17 3.63
C MET A 390 -18.76 25.26 2.19
N LYS A 391 -18.81 26.44 1.55
CA LYS A 391 -18.38 26.62 0.16
C LYS A 391 -16.89 26.35 -0.06
N PRO A 392 -15.94 27.04 0.61
CA PRO A 392 -14.52 26.75 0.43
C PRO A 392 -14.17 25.34 0.90
N PHE A 393 -14.84 24.83 1.94
CA PHE A 393 -14.61 23.47 2.41
C PHE A 393 -14.94 22.42 1.34
N PHE A 394 -16.17 22.41 0.81
CA PHE A 394 -16.57 21.47 -0.25
C PHE A 394 -15.80 21.66 -1.55
N ALA A 395 -15.35 22.89 -1.86
CA ALA A 395 -14.48 23.14 -3.00
C ALA A 395 -13.09 22.50 -2.82
N VAL A 396 -12.48 22.67 -1.64
CA VAL A 396 -11.14 22.11 -1.33
C VAL A 396 -11.20 20.58 -1.24
N THR A 397 -12.15 20.02 -0.48
CA THR A 397 -12.27 18.56 -0.34
C THR A 397 -12.70 17.91 -1.66
N GLY A 398 -13.64 18.52 -2.39
CA GLY A 398 -14.02 18.07 -3.73
C GLY A 398 -12.84 18.07 -4.71
N ALA A 399 -12.03 19.14 -4.73
CA ALA A 399 -10.83 19.21 -5.57
C ALA A 399 -9.78 18.17 -5.17
N MET A 400 -9.59 17.95 -3.87
CA MET A 400 -8.66 16.94 -3.35
C MET A 400 -9.10 15.51 -3.71
N LEU A 401 -10.39 15.19 -3.57
CA LEU A 401 -10.95 13.89 -3.98
C LEU A 401 -10.81 13.68 -5.50
N TYR A 402 -11.01 14.73 -6.30
CA TYR A 402 -10.78 14.68 -7.75
C TYR A 402 -9.30 14.38 -8.06
N TYR A 403 -8.39 15.08 -7.39
CA TYR A 403 -6.95 14.85 -7.51
C TYR A 403 -6.60 13.38 -7.20
N MET A 404 -7.14 12.82 -6.10
CA MET A 404 -6.90 11.43 -5.76
C MET A 404 -7.47 10.46 -6.79
N ALA A 405 -8.69 10.70 -7.27
CA ALA A 405 -9.30 9.92 -8.35
C ALA A 405 -8.41 9.91 -9.61
N PHE A 406 -7.89 11.08 -9.98
CA PHE A 406 -6.99 11.24 -11.13
C PHE A 406 -5.68 10.45 -10.95
N VAL A 407 -5.06 10.52 -9.77
CA VAL A 407 -3.84 9.77 -9.45
C VAL A 407 -4.10 8.26 -9.46
N PHE A 408 -5.19 7.81 -8.83
CA PHE A 408 -5.55 6.40 -8.74
C PHE A 408 -5.92 5.80 -10.08
N ALA A 409 -6.53 6.56 -10.99
CA ALA A 409 -6.82 6.10 -12.33
C ALA A 409 -5.54 5.72 -13.09
N GLY A 410 -4.54 6.60 -13.06
CA GLY A 410 -3.27 6.34 -13.75
C GLY A 410 -2.47 5.21 -13.10
N LYS A 411 -2.39 5.18 -11.76
CA LYS A 411 -1.75 4.07 -11.02
C LYS A 411 -2.46 2.74 -11.24
N GLY A 412 -3.78 2.71 -11.20
CA GLY A 412 -4.57 1.50 -11.42
C GLY A 412 -4.31 0.88 -12.79
N ILE A 413 -4.23 1.70 -13.85
CA ILE A 413 -3.84 1.20 -15.18
C ILE A 413 -2.40 0.69 -15.19
N ALA A 414 -1.45 1.40 -14.56
CA ALA A 414 -0.06 0.96 -14.49
C ALA A 414 0.11 -0.39 -13.77
N GLU A 415 -0.62 -0.63 -12.68
CA GLU A 415 -0.61 -1.91 -11.97
C GLU A 415 -1.23 -3.03 -12.83
N LEU A 416 -2.31 -2.76 -13.57
CA LEU A 416 -2.90 -3.74 -14.50
C LEU A 416 -2.00 -4.04 -15.71
N GLN A 417 -1.20 -3.07 -16.15
CA GLN A 417 -0.15 -3.26 -17.15
C GLN A 417 1.00 -4.13 -16.60
N GLY A 418 1.39 -3.92 -15.33
CA GLY A 418 2.33 -4.80 -14.62
C GLY A 418 1.84 -6.24 -14.53
N ALA A 419 0.55 -6.41 -14.26
CA ALA A 419 -0.14 -7.71 -14.24
C ALA A 419 -0.41 -8.31 -15.64
N GLN A 420 0.03 -7.67 -16.73
CA GLN A 420 -0.15 -8.10 -18.12
C GLN A 420 -1.62 -8.26 -18.56
N LEU A 421 -2.55 -7.58 -17.88
CA LEU A 421 -3.98 -7.61 -18.21
C LEU A 421 -4.39 -6.53 -19.22
N ILE A 422 -3.65 -5.43 -19.26
CA ILE A 422 -3.87 -4.32 -20.18
C ILE A 422 -2.62 -4.17 -21.06
N PRO A 423 -2.79 -3.89 -22.37
CA PRO A 423 -1.66 -3.59 -23.25
C PRO A 423 -0.78 -2.46 -22.69
N LEU A 424 0.52 -2.58 -22.91
CA LEU A 424 1.49 -1.56 -22.54
C LEU A 424 1.98 -0.88 -23.83
N THR A 425 1.36 0.25 -24.17
CA THR A 425 1.76 1.04 -25.34
C THR A 425 2.52 2.28 -24.87
N VAL A 426 3.85 2.25 -24.94
CA VAL A 426 4.71 3.37 -24.52
C VAL A 426 4.62 4.51 -25.52
N ILE A 427 4.46 5.74 -25.02
CA ILE A 427 4.55 6.95 -25.84
C ILE A 427 5.92 7.59 -25.61
N GLU A 428 6.75 7.58 -26.66
CA GLU A 428 8.04 8.24 -26.64
C GLU A 428 7.87 9.76 -26.45
N GLY A 429 8.53 10.32 -25.43
CA GLY A 429 8.45 11.74 -25.08
C GLY A 429 7.37 12.12 -24.07
N ALA A 430 6.51 11.19 -23.62
CA ALA A 430 5.52 11.48 -22.59
C ALA A 430 6.17 11.65 -21.20
N PRO A 431 5.73 12.64 -20.38
CA PRO A 431 6.29 12.85 -19.05
C PRO A 431 5.87 11.73 -18.09
N ARG A 432 6.81 11.27 -17.25
CA ARG A 432 6.52 10.33 -16.16
C ARG A 432 6.51 11.08 -14.84
N VAL A 433 5.34 11.23 -14.23
CA VAL A 433 5.14 11.94 -12.96
C VAL A 433 4.34 11.06 -11.99
N PRO A 434 5.00 10.15 -11.24
CA PRO A 434 4.32 9.16 -10.39
C PRO A 434 3.44 9.77 -9.28
N VAL A 435 3.78 10.97 -8.81
CA VAL A 435 2.99 11.70 -7.80
C VAL A 435 1.60 12.06 -8.35
N LEU A 436 1.53 12.42 -9.63
CA LEU A 436 0.28 12.71 -10.34
C LEU A 436 -0.36 11.44 -10.93
N GLY A 437 0.23 10.27 -10.70
CA GLY A 437 -0.17 9.02 -11.34
C GLY A 437 0.04 9.01 -12.86
N ILE A 438 0.88 9.90 -13.39
CA ILE A 438 1.10 10.01 -14.84
C ILE A 438 2.23 9.04 -15.23
N TYR A 439 1.89 8.08 -16.09
CA TYR A 439 2.82 7.12 -16.67
C TYR A 439 2.91 7.32 -18.19
N PRO A 440 4.06 7.04 -18.83
CA PRO A 440 4.25 7.28 -20.26
C PRO A 440 3.59 6.19 -21.12
N THR A 441 2.34 5.84 -20.82
CA THR A 441 1.56 4.81 -21.53
C THR A 441 0.26 5.39 -22.06
N LEU A 442 -0.12 5.02 -23.28
CA LEU A 442 -1.33 5.51 -23.94
C LEU A 442 -2.58 5.24 -23.10
N GLU A 443 -2.68 4.04 -22.54
CA GLU A 443 -3.85 3.57 -21.79
C GLU A 443 -4.05 4.40 -20.51
N SER A 444 -2.98 4.68 -19.75
CA SER A 444 -3.10 5.47 -18.53
C SER A 444 -3.46 6.94 -18.83
N LEU A 445 -2.82 7.51 -19.85
CA LEU A 445 -3.07 8.89 -20.28
C LEU A 445 -4.47 9.08 -20.86
N LEU A 446 -5.02 8.09 -21.57
CA LEU A 446 -6.39 8.13 -22.08
C LEU A 446 -7.41 8.14 -20.94
N VAL A 447 -7.26 7.29 -19.93
CA VAL A 447 -8.17 7.26 -18.77
C VAL A 447 -8.09 8.57 -17.99
N GLN A 448 -6.88 9.06 -17.73
CA GLN A 448 -6.68 10.35 -17.07
C GLN A 448 -7.21 11.54 -17.89
N GLY A 449 -7.02 11.50 -19.22
CA GLY A 449 -7.55 12.48 -20.16
C GLY A 449 -9.09 12.51 -20.19
N LEU A 450 -9.73 11.34 -20.12
CA LEU A 450 -11.19 11.24 -19.99
C LEU A 450 -11.68 11.89 -18.69
N LEU A 451 -11.03 11.63 -17.55
CA LEU A 451 -11.39 12.26 -16.28
C LEU A 451 -11.26 13.79 -16.35
N LEU A 452 -10.19 14.31 -16.97
CA LEU A 452 -10.01 15.74 -17.21
C LEU A 452 -11.11 16.33 -18.09
N ALA A 453 -11.46 15.65 -19.18
CA ALA A 453 -12.52 16.09 -20.07
C ALA A 453 -13.87 16.16 -19.33
N LEU A 454 -14.19 15.15 -18.52
CA LEU A 454 -15.40 15.12 -17.71
C LEU A 454 -15.42 16.23 -16.65
N ALA A 455 -14.29 16.50 -15.99
CA ALA A 455 -14.17 17.58 -15.02
C ALA A 455 -14.34 18.96 -15.65
N LEU A 456 -13.74 19.18 -16.83
CA LEU A 456 -13.91 20.42 -17.60
C LEU A 456 -15.36 20.60 -18.06
N ALA A 457 -15.99 19.54 -18.57
CA ALA A 457 -17.40 19.57 -18.96
C ALA A 457 -18.30 19.91 -17.76
N ALA A 458 -18.04 19.31 -16.60
CA ALA A 458 -18.74 19.61 -15.35
C ALA A 458 -18.56 21.08 -14.93
N ALA A 459 -17.34 21.61 -15.01
CA ALA A 459 -17.04 23.00 -14.67
C ALA A 459 -17.74 23.98 -15.62
N VAL A 460 -17.68 23.74 -16.93
CA VAL A 460 -18.36 24.56 -17.95
C VAL A 460 -19.87 24.54 -17.73
N TRP A 461 -20.46 23.36 -17.48
CA TRP A 461 -21.89 23.24 -17.20
C TRP A 461 -22.31 23.98 -15.92
N ALA A 462 -21.48 23.93 -14.89
CA ALA A 462 -21.70 24.67 -13.64
C ALA A 462 -21.62 26.20 -13.82
N MET A 463 -20.80 26.69 -14.77
CA MET A 463 -20.60 28.11 -15.04
C MET A 463 -21.59 28.72 -16.06
N ARG A 464 -22.45 27.92 -16.72
CA ARG A 464 -23.42 28.46 -17.69
C ARG A 464 -24.43 29.39 -17.01
N PRO A 465 -24.56 30.66 -17.44
CA PRO A 465 -25.58 31.57 -16.91
C PRO A 465 -26.96 31.00 -17.24
N LYS A 466 -27.80 30.87 -16.21
CA LYS A 466 -29.17 30.39 -16.39
C LYS A 466 -29.95 31.45 -17.15
N VAL A 467 -30.43 31.10 -18.34
CA VAL A 467 -31.44 31.89 -19.06
C VAL A 467 -32.64 32.00 -18.11
N LYS A 468 -32.92 33.21 -17.61
CA LYS A 468 -34.20 33.50 -16.96
C LYS A 468 -35.26 33.17 -18.00
N ALA A 469 -36.10 32.18 -17.72
CA ALA A 469 -37.38 32.09 -18.40
C ALA A 469 -38.13 33.40 -18.10
N SER A 470 -38.13 34.32 -19.06
CA SER A 470 -38.87 35.56 -18.99
C SER A 470 -40.34 35.24 -18.81
N GLY A 471 -40.97 35.91 -17.85
CA GLY A 471 -42.34 35.67 -17.44
C GLY A 471 -43.34 35.70 -18.58
N ALA A 472 -44.21 34.71 -18.60
CA ALA A 472 -45.48 34.71 -19.31
C ALA A 472 -46.61 34.08 -18.46
N GLU A 473 -46.47 34.12 -17.13
CA GLU A 473 -47.45 33.52 -16.20
C GLU A 473 -47.85 34.48 -15.06
N GLY A 474 -47.56 35.77 -15.22
CA GLY A 474 -47.91 36.84 -14.27
C GLY A 474 -49.12 37.70 -14.67
N ASP A 475 -49.62 37.58 -15.90
CA ASP A 475 -50.66 38.48 -16.45
C ASP A 475 -52.07 37.88 -16.52
N LEU A 476 -52.27 36.61 -16.16
CA LEU A 476 -53.59 35.96 -16.21
C LEU A 476 -54.34 35.95 -14.87
N LEU A 477 -53.75 36.47 -13.78
CA LEU A 477 -54.40 36.53 -12.46
C LEU A 477 -54.76 37.95 -12.01
N ARG A 478 -54.72 38.93 -12.92
CA ARG A 478 -55.13 40.32 -12.65
C ARG A 478 -56.41 40.76 -13.38
N SER A 479 -57.06 39.85 -14.09
CA SER A 479 -58.32 40.11 -14.78
C SER A 479 -59.31 38.96 -14.61
N GLN A 480 -59.74 38.66 -13.39
CA GLN A 480 -61.09 38.17 -13.06
C GLN A 480 -61.41 38.48 -11.60
#